data_AF-A0A7C8EE48-F1
#
_entry.id   AF-A0A7C8EE48-F1
#
_cell.length_a   1.000
_cell.length_b   1.000
_cell.length_c   1.000
_cell.angle_alpha   90.00
_cell.angle_beta   90.00
_cell.angle_gamma   90.00
#
_symmetry.space_group_name_H-M   'P 1'
#
loop_
_entity.id
_entity.type
_entity.pdbx_description
1 polymer ?
#
loop_
_entity_poly.entity_id
_entity_poly.type
_entity_poly.pdbx_seq_one_letter_code
_entity_poly.pdbx_strand_id
1 'polypeptide(L)' 'TETAHYNHSSRIVESDDPVHISGPGLELDGKRWKYRIADHVAKVDGKVTASLVAGDLRIEK' A
#
# COMPACT_ATOMS: atom_id res chain seq x y z
N THR A 1 5.63 5.75 -4.46
CA THR A 1 4.80 6.52 -5.39
C THR A 1 5.53 7.81 -5.71
N GLU A 2 5.29 8.41 -6.88
CA GLU A 2 6.01 9.61 -7.34
C GLU A 2 5.46 10.88 -6.71
N THR A 3 4.14 11.10 -6.82
CA THR A 3 3.45 12.19 -6.14
C THR A 3 2.38 11.66 -5.20
N ALA A 4 2.03 12.47 -4.20
CA ALA A 4 0.87 12.24 -3.35
C ALA A 4 0.38 13.58 -2.81
N HIS A 5 -0.93 13.68 -2.57
CA HIS A 5 -1.54 14.88 -2.04
C HIS A 5 -2.25 14.57 -0.72
N TYR A 6 -2.11 15.49 0.24
CA TYR A 6 -2.82 15.42 1.50
C TYR A 6 -4.06 16.31 1.46
N ASN A 7 -5.23 15.70 1.62
CA ASN A 7 -6.48 16.40 1.80
C ASN A 7 -6.74 16.62 3.30
N HIS A 8 -6.60 17.88 3.73
CA HIS A 8 -6.74 18.24 5.15
C HIS A 8 -8.17 18.07 5.68
N SER A 9 -9.21 18.31 4.87
CA SER A 9 -10.60 18.26 5.35
C SER A 9 -11.05 16.83 5.62
N SER A 10 -10.62 15.87 4.80
CA SER A 10 -10.94 14.45 4.94
C SER A 10 -9.88 13.64 5.68
N ARG A 11 -8.72 14.23 5.96
CA ARG A 11 -7.53 13.56 6.55
C ARG A 11 -7.12 12.32 5.74
N ILE A 12 -7.10 12.47 4.42
CA ILE A 12 -6.72 11.41 3.47
C ILE A 12 -5.43 11.84 2.75
N VAL A 13 -4.49 10.90 2.62
CA VAL A 13 -3.38 11.02 1.68
C VAL A 13 -3.68 10.11 0.50
N GLU A 14 -3.65 10.63 -0.72
CA GLU A 14 -3.97 9.83 -1.92
C GLU A 14 -3.07 10.18 -3.10
N SER A 15 -2.99 9.26 -4.05
CA SER A 15 -2.29 9.44 -5.31
C SER A 15 -2.91 8.56 -6.40
N ASP A 16 -2.96 9.12 -7.61
CA ASP A 16 -3.30 8.39 -8.84
C ASP A 16 -2.04 7.86 -9.56
N ASP A 17 -0.85 8.05 -8.98
CA ASP A 17 0.39 7.49 -9.49
C ASP A 17 0.61 6.05 -9.01
N PRO A 18 1.36 5.24 -9.79
CA PRO A 18 1.78 3.91 -9.36
C PRO A 18 2.43 3.92 -7.97
N VAL A 19 2.14 2.87 -7.21
CA VAL A 19 2.65 2.68 -5.86
C VAL A 19 3.22 1.28 -5.70
N HIS A 20 4.30 1.21 -4.93
CA HIS A 20 4.86 0.00 -4.40
C HIS A 20 4.83 0.13 -2.86
N ILE A 21 4.22 -0.84 -2.18
CA ILE A 21 4.12 -0.91 -0.72
C ILE A 21 4.86 -2.16 -0.27
N SER A 22 5.83 -1.99 0.61
CA SER A 22 6.55 -3.09 1.25
C SER A 22 6.11 -3.27 2.69
N GLY A 23 5.98 -4.52 3.11
CA GLY A 23 5.65 -4.91 4.47
C GLY A 23 6.27 -6.26 4.82
N PRO A 24 6.21 -6.66 6.10
CA PRO A 24 6.73 -7.96 6.54
C PRO A 24 6.00 -9.10 5.82
N GLY A 25 6.71 -9.80 4.94
CA GLY A 25 6.17 -10.94 4.20
C GLY A 25 5.29 -10.60 3.00
N LEU A 26 5.05 -9.33 2.71
CA LEU A 26 4.13 -8.92 1.64
C LEU A 26 4.60 -7.64 0.95
N GLU A 27 4.62 -7.67 -0.36
CA GLU A 27 4.73 -6.49 -1.22
C GLU A 27 3.46 -6.34 -2.05
N LEU A 28 3.04 -5.10 -2.25
CA LEU A 28 1.89 -4.74 -3.07
C LEU A 28 2.28 -3.69 -4.10
N ASP A 29 1.98 -3.96 -5.36
CA ASP A 29 2.05 -2.98 -6.45
C ASP A 29 0.64 -2.62 -6.90
N GLY A 30 0.40 -1.33 -7.15
CA GLY A 30 -0.88 -0.86 -7.65
C GLY A 30 -0.76 0.44 -8.43
N LYS A 31 -1.86 0.87 -9.04
CA LYS A 31 -1.88 2.07 -9.89
C LYS A 31 -2.29 3.33 -9.18
N ARG A 32 -3.08 3.21 -8.11
CA ARG A 32 -3.54 4.33 -7.29
C ARG A 32 -3.71 3.85 -5.85
N TRP A 33 -3.63 4.77 -4.91
CA TRP A 33 -3.81 4.44 -3.51
C TRP A 33 -4.36 5.61 -2.71
N LYS A 34 -4.96 5.25 -1.57
CA LYS A 34 -5.39 6.22 -0.56
C LYS A 34 -5.17 5.65 0.82
N TYR A 35 -4.71 6.50 1.73
CA TYR A 35 -4.55 6.22 3.13
C TYR A 35 -5.42 7.17 3.93
N ARG A 36 -6.32 6.60 4.74
CA ARG A 36 -7.14 7.36 5.66
C ARG A 36 -6.51 7.31 7.04
N ILE A 37 -6.05 8.47 7.51
CA ILE A 37 -5.30 8.60 8.76
C ILE A 37 -6.16 8.20 9.96
N ALA A 38 -7.43 8.60 9.99
CA ALA A 38 -8.34 8.33 11.11
C ALA A 38 -8.55 6.84 11.38
N ASP A 39 -8.57 6.03 10.32
CA ASP A 39 -8.87 4.60 10.42
C ASP A 39 -7.60 3.75 10.40
N HIS A 40 -6.43 4.34 10.14
CA HIS A 40 -5.19 3.64 9.83
C HIS A 40 -5.34 2.61 8.70
N VAL A 41 -6.17 2.92 7.70
CA VAL A 41 -6.47 2.03 6.57
C VAL A 41 -5.90 2.59 5.27
N ALA A 42 -5.07 1.78 4.61
CA ALA A 42 -4.65 2.00 3.23
C ALA A 42 -5.50 1.15 2.28
N LYS A 43 -5.86 1.71 1.12
CA LYS A 43 -6.48 1.01 0.00
C LYS A 43 -5.63 1.23 -1.24
N VAL A 44 -5.35 0.15 -1.94
CA VAL A 44 -4.64 0.15 -3.22
C VAL A 44 -5.59 -0.38 -4.27
N ASP A 45 -5.70 0.33 -5.39
CA ASP A 45 -6.64 0.02 -6.46
C ASP A 45 -5.93 -0.02 -7.82
N GLY A 46 -6.58 -0.69 -8.78
CA GLY A 46 -6.18 -0.73 -10.18
C GLY A 46 -5.07 -1.75 -10.48
N LYS A 47 -5.48 -2.99 -10.86
CA LYS A 47 -4.59 -4.13 -11.18
C LYS A 47 -3.52 -4.34 -10.10
N VAL A 48 -3.99 -4.65 -8.88
CA VAL A 48 -3.10 -4.90 -7.74
C VAL A 48 -2.37 -6.23 -7.94
N THR A 49 -1.05 -6.20 -7.81
CA THR A 49 -0.21 -7.41 -7.70
C THR A 49 0.23 -7.54 -6.26
N ALA A 50 0.00 -8.71 -5.67
CA ALA A 50 0.46 -9.03 -4.32
C ALA A 50 1.54 -10.12 -4.40
N SER A 51 2.68 -9.84 -3.80
CA SER A 51 3.85 -10.73 -3.80
C SER A 51 4.18 -11.11 -2.37
N LEU A 52 4.23 -12.41 -2.08
CA LEU A 52 4.72 -12.91 -0.79
C LEU A 52 6.25 -12.84 -0.78
N VAL A 53 6.81 -12.11 0.19
CA VAL A 53 8.25 -12.01 0.37
C VAL A 53 8.66 -13.02 1.43
N ALA A 54 9.17 -14.17 0.99
CA ALA A 54 9.70 -15.20 1.88
C ALA A 54 11.08 -14.81 2.43
N GLY A 55 11.12 -13.79 3.29
CA GLY A 55 12.35 -13.38 3.98
C GLY A 55 12.67 -14.23 5.22
N ASP A 56 11.66 -14.90 5.80
CA ASP A 56 11.81 -15.60 7.09
C ASP A 56 10.76 -16.72 7.28
N LEU A 57 10.45 -17.47 6.21
CA LEU A 57 9.63 -18.68 6.30
C LEU A 57 10.44 -19.81 6.97
N ARG A 58 10.55 -19.77 8.30
CA ARG A 58 10.87 -20.97 9.08
C ARG A 58 9.68 -21.92 8.97
N ILE A 59 9.75 -22.83 8.00
CA ILE A 59 8.88 -23.99 7.95
C ILE A 59 9.34 -24.92 9.07
N GLU A 60 8.71 -24.85 10.25
CA GLU A 60 8.78 -25.95 11.21
C GLU A 60 7.94 -27.11 10.65
N LYS A 61 8.57 -28.28 10.59
CA LYS A 61 8.00 -29.54 10.08
C LYS A 61 7.54 -30.40 11.25
#